data_AF-A0A7Y5X1V2-F1
#
_entry.id   AF-A0A7Y5X1V2-F1
#
_cell.length_a   1.000
_cell.length_b   1.000
_cell.length_c   1.000
_cell.angle_alpha   90.00
_cell.angle_beta   90.00
_cell.angle_gamma   90.00
#
_symmetry.space_group_name_H-M   'P 1'
#
loop_
_entity.id
_entity.type
_entity.pdbx_description
1 polymer ?
#
loop_
_entity_poly.entity_id
_entity_poly.type
_entity_poly.pdbx_seq_one_letter_code
_entity_poly.pdbx_strand_id
1 'polypeptide(L)'
;MDHPGHFHERDKPHARDFTQRAFTVGIGGPVGSGKTALVLALCRHLRDSMRLGVVTNDIFTREDAEFLTRHEALPIDQIRAVETG
;
A
#
# COMPACT_ATOMS: atom_id res chain seq x y z
N MET A 1 -17.97 -5.73 20.88
CA MET A 1 -17.06 -5.12 19.89
C MET A 1 -17.91 -4.95 18.64
N ASP A 2 -18.65 -3.85 18.55
CA ASP A 2 -19.92 -3.86 17.80
C ASP A 2 -19.80 -3.23 16.41
N HIS A 3 -18.63 -2.74 16.02
CA HIS A 3 -18.36 -2.30 14.65
C HIS A 3 -16.84 -2.17 14.41
N PRO A 4 -16.29 -2.42 13.20
CA PRO A 4 -14.88 -2.15 12.84
C PRO A 4 -14.44 -0.66 12.86
N GLY A 5 -15.17 0.21 13.56
CA GLY A 5 -14.96 1.66 13.65
C GLY A 5 -15.47 2.42 12.42
N HIS A 6 -16.22 3.50 12.62
CA HIS A 6 -16.64 4.37 11.53
C HIS A 6 -15.51 5.31 11.13
N PHE A 7 -15.29 5.51 9.82
CA PHE A 7 -14.21 6.37 9.31
C PHE A 7 -14.27 7.79 9.89
N HIS A 8 -15.47 8.33 10.05
CA HIS A 8 -15.72 9.68 10.58
C HIS A 8 -15.40 9.81 12.08
N GLU A 9 -15.28 8.70 12.80
CA GLU A 9 -15.00 8.66 14.24
C GLU A 9 -13.52 8.42 14.55
N ARG A 10 -12.68 8.26 13.51
CA ARG A 10 -11.24 8.05 13.71
C ARG A 10 -10.55 9.33 14.16
N ASP A 11 -9.56 9.19 15.04
CA ASP A 11 -8.71 10.29 15.45
C ASP A 11 -8.12 11.00 14.24
N LYS A 12 -8.07 12.34 14.32
CA LYS A 12 -7.44 13.14 13.28
C LYS A 12 -5.96 12.76 13.19
N PRO A 13 -5.38 12.67 11.98
CA PRO A 13 -3.95 12.44 11.84
C PRO A 13 -3.18 13.54 12.59
N HIS A 14 -2.18 13.14 13.38
CA HIS A 14 -1.20 14.10 13.90
C HIS A 14 -0.51 14.83 12.74
N ALA A 15 -0.08 16.07 12.98
CA ALA A 15 0.77 16.80 12.04
C ALA A 15 2.00 15.93 11.70
N ARG A 16 2.27 15.74 10.41
CA ARG A 16 3.37 14.92 9.92
C ARG A 16 4.47 15.80 9.36
N ASP A 17 5.71 15.52 9.73
CA ASP A 17 6.88 16.07 9.07
C ASP A 17 7.27 15.17 7.88
N PHE A 18 7.01 15.66 6.67
CA PHE A 18 7.30 14.92 5.44
C PHE A 18 8.78 14.91 5.05
N THR A 19 9.61 15.69 5.75
CA THR A 19 11.08 15.61 5.62
C THR A 19 11.65 14.42 6.39
N GLN A 20 10.98 14.01 7.47
CA GLN A 20 11.37 12.86 8.28
C GLN A 20 10.67 11.56 7.86
N ARG A 21 9.47 11.64 7.26
CA ARG A 21 8.69 10.46 6.86
C ARG A 21 7.95 10.68 5.54
N ALA A 22 8.05 9.72 4.64
CA ALA A 22 7.31 9.78 3.37
C ALA A 22 5.79 9.90 3.57
N PHE A 23 5.12 10.58 2.64
CA PHE A 23 3.67 10.57 2.56
C PHE A 23 3.18 9.14 2.25
N THR A 24 2.27 8.61 3.06
CA THR A 24 1.78 7.24 2.93
C THR A 24 0.29 7.19 2.66
N VAL A 25 -0.10 6.32 1.73
CA VAL A 25 -1.50 6.03 1.40
C VAL A 25 -1.75 4.55 1.63
N GLY A 26 -2.75 4.22 2.44
CA GLY A 26 -3.19 2.85 2.65
C GLY A 26 -4.34 2.49 1.71
N ILE A 27 -4.25 1.36 1.02
CA ILE A 27 -5.32 0.83 0.16
C ILE A 27 -5.97 -0.35 0.87
N GLY A 28 -7.20 -0.15 1.36
CA GLY A 28 -7.98 -1.15 2.09
C GLY A 28 -9.29 -1.48 1.37
N GLY A 29 -9.85 -2.65 1.66
CA GLY A 29 -11.10 -3.13 1.05
C GLY A 29 -11.25 -4.66 1.09
N PRO A 30 -12.45 -5.20 0.80
CA PRO A 30 -12.72 -6.64 0.84
C PRO A 30 -11.80 -7.47 -0.06
N VAL A 31 -11.72 -8.77 0.20
CA VAL A 31 -11.02 -9.71 -0.70
C VAL A 31 -11.67 -9.65 -2.10
N GLY A 32 -10.86 -9.65 -3.15
CA GLY A 32 -11.34 -9.57 -4.54
C GLY A 32 -11.70 -8.17 -5.05
N SER A 33 -11.63 -7.11 -4.22
CA SER A 33 -12.00 -5.74 -4.65
C SER A 33 -10.98 -5.04 -5.57
N GLY A 34 -9.94 -5.74 -6.03
CA GLY A 34 -8.94 -5.19 -6.95
C GLY A 34 -7.87 -4.28 -6.33
N LYS A 35 -7.61 -4.37 -5.02
CA LYS A 35 -6.61 -3.53 -4.33
C LYS A 35 -5.23 -3.58 -4.99
N THR A 36 -4.71 -4.78 -5.23
CA THR A 36 -3.40 -4.99 -5.85
C THR A 36 -3.35 -4.47 -7.29
N ALA A 37 -4.45 -4.62 -8.03
CA ALA A 37 -4.60 -4.05 -9.37
C ALA A 37 -4.60 -2.51 -9.36
N LEU A 38 -5.26 -1.89 -8.38
CA LEU A 38 -5.22 -0.44 -8.18
C LEU A 38 -3.79 0.04 -7.86
N VAL A 39 -3.08 -0.67 -6.98
CA VAL A 39 -1.68 -0.35 -6.64
C VAL A 39 -0.81 -0.42 -7.90
N LEU A 40 -0.95 -1.45 -8.74
CA LEU A 40 -0.25 -1.56 -10.02
C LEU A 40 -0.52 -0.35 -10.93
N ALA A 41 -1.79 0.02 -11.09
CA ALA A 41 -2.18 1.17 -11.93
C ALA A 41 -1.58 2.48 -11.42
N LEU A 42 -1.62 2.72 -10.11
CA LEU A 42 -1.04 3.90 -9.48
C LEU A 42 0.48 3.94 -9.66
N CYS A 43 1.18 2.81 -9.47
CA CYS A 43 2.62 2.74 -9.66
C CYS A 43 3.00 3.11 -11.10
N ARG A 44 2.33 2.52 -12.10
CA ARG A 44 2.59 2.83 -13.51
C ARG A 44 2.34 4.29 -13.85
N HIS A 45 1.31 4.90 -13.26
CA HIS A 45 0.96 6.29 -13.53
C HIS A 45 1.95 7.28 -12.89
N LEU A 46 2.48 6.95 -11.71
CA LEU A 46 3.23 7.89 -10.88
C LEU A 46 4.74 7.67 -10.88
N ARG A 47 5.24 6.48 -11.21
CA ARG A 47 6.66 6.10 -11.05
C ARG A 47 7.65 6.98 -11.82
N ASP A 48 7.21 7.62 -12.90
CA ASP A 48 8.07 8.48 -13.72
C ASP A 48 8.13 9.93 -13.20
N SER A 49 7.23 10.31 -12.28
CA SER A 49 7.13 11.68 -11.72
C SER A 49 7.37 11.75 -10.22
N MET A 50 7.35 10.62 -9.51
CA MET A 50 7.46 10.56 -8.06
C MET A 50 8.38 9.41 -7.62
N ARG A 51 9.06 9.61 -6.49
CA ARG A 51 9.76 8.52 -5.79
C ARG A 51 8.73 7.71 -5.01
N LEU A 52 8.60 6.44 -5.35
CA LEU A 52 7.58 5.55 -4.80
C LEU A 52 8.21 4.33 -4.13
N GLY A 53 7.46 3.76 -3.20
CA GLY A 53 7.71 2.44 -2.66
C GLY A 53 6.38 1.80 -2.30
N VAL A 54 6.28 0.49 -2.44
CA VAL A 54 5.08 -0.29 -2.09
C VAL A 54 5.42 -1.23 -0.95
N VAL A 55 4.55 -1.21 0.06
CA VAL A 55 4.57 -2.19 1.15
C VAL A 55 3.29 -3.01 1.08
N THR A 56 3.41 -4.31 0.87
CA THR A 56 2.28 -5.25 0.82
C THR A 56 2.15 -5.97 2.16
N ASN A 57 0.91 -6.17 2.61
CA ASN A 57 0.63 -6.92 3.84
C ASN A 57 0.37 -8.40 3.51
N ASP A 58 1.47 -9.13 3.33
CA ASP A 58 1.53 -10.51 2.85
C ASP A 58 1.64 -11.44 4.09
N ILE A 59 0.50 -11.77 4.74
CA ILE A 59 0.49 -12.50 6.03
C ILE A 59 0.86 -13.98 5.87
N PHE A 60 0.43 -14.63 4.79
CA PHE A 60 0.63 -16.07 4.57
C PHE A 60 1.30 -16.41 3.24
N THR A 61 1.23 -15.52 2.26
CA THR A 61 1.77 -15.70 0.92
C THR A 61 2.37 -14.38 0.46
N ARG A 62 3.41 -14.42 -0.39
CA ARG A 62 4.03 -13.22 -0.99
C ARG A 62 3.39 -12.80 -2.32
N GLU A 63 2.12 -13.18 -2.49
CA GLU A 63 1.46 -13.15 -3.79
C GLU A 63 1.31 -11.72 -4.30
N ASP A 64 1.01 -10.75 -3.43
CA ASP A 64 0.84 -9.35 -3.85
C ASP A 64 2.18 -8.73 -4.28
N ALA A 65 3.26 -8.94 -3.50
CA ALA A 65 4.60 -8.46 -3.87
C ALA A 65 5.11 -9.11 -5.17
N GLU A 66 4.92 -10.42 -5.33
CA GLU A 66 5.30 -11.15 -6.54
C GLU A 66 4.46 -10.74 -7.75
N PHE A 67 3.16 -10.49 -7.56
CA PHE A 67 2.29 -9.97 -8.61
C PHE A 67 2.82 -8.62 -9.10
N LEU A 68 3.09 -7.69 -8.20
CA LEU A 68 3.57 -6.35 -8.57
C LEU A 68 4.94 -6.39 -9.26
N THR A 69 5.84 -7.26 -8.77
CA THR A 69 7.17 -7.45 -9.36
C THR A 69 7.07 -8.03 -10.78
N ARG A 70 6.26 -9.08 -10.97
CA ARG A 70 6.04 -9.71 -12.29
C ARG A 70 5.42 -8.77 -13.32
N HIS A 71 4.63 -7.80 -12.87
CA HIS A 71 4.00 -6.80 -13.74
C HIS A 71 4.80 -5.51 -13.89
N GLU A 72 6.05 -5.50 -13.39
CA GLU A 72 6.97 -4.37 -13.45
C GLU A 72 6.34 -3.09 -12.88
N ALA A 73 5.65 -3.20 -11.74
CA ALA A 73 5.01 -2.05 -11.11
C ALA A 73 6.06 -0.98 -10.75
N LEU A 74 7.14 -1.40 -10.10
CA LEU A 74 8.31 -0.62 -9.69
C LEU A 74 9.56 -1.53 -9.75
N PRO A 75 10.78 -0.95 -9.69
CA PRO A 75 11.99 -1.70 -9.38
C PRO A 75 11.83 -2.56 -8.13
N ILE A 76 12.43 -3.76 -8.13
CA ILE A 76 12.21 -4.77 -7.08
C ILE A 76 12.61 -4.30 -5.68
N ASP A 77 13.64 -3.44 -5.59
CA ASP A 77 14.12 -2.84 -4.35
C ASP A 77 13.14 -1.84 -3.72
N GLN A 78 12.11 -1.44 -4.47
CA GLN A 78 11.04 -0.54 -4.03
C GLN A 78 9.76 -1.27 -3.62
N ILE A 79 9.71 -2.60 -3.75
CA ILE A 79 8.56 -3.43 -3.37
C ILE A 79 8.95 -4.29 -2.17
N ARG A 80 8.24 -4.15 -1.05
CA ARG A 80 8.51 -4.90 0.18
C ARG A 80 7.27 -5.58 0.72
N ALA A 81 7.31 -6.90 0.77
CA ALA A 81 6.37 -7.68 1.56
C ALA A 81 6.68 -7.54 3.06
N VAL A 82 5.68 -7.23 3.86
CA VAL A 82 5.76 -7.33 5.33
C VAL A 82 4.81 -8.43 5.80
N GLU A 83 5.39 -9.36 6.55
CA GLU A 83 4.63 -10.38 7.27
C GLU A 83 4.18 -9.73 8.59
N THR A 84 2.88 -9.50 8.74
CA THR A 84 2.30 -9.06 10.01
C THR A 84 1.57 -10.24 10.63
N GLY A 85 1.93 -10.59 11.86
CA GLY A 85 1.33 -11.64 12.68
C GLY A 85 0.85 -11.08 14.00
#